data_AF-W7UZE1-F1
#
_entry.id   AF-W7UZE1-F1
#
_cell.length_a   1.000
_cell.length_b   1.000
_cell.length_c   1.000
_cell.angle_alpha   90.00
_cell.angle_beta   90.00
_cell.angle_gamma   90.00
#
_symmetry.space_group_name_H-M   'P 1'
#
loop_
_entity.id
_entity.type
_entity.pdbx_description
1 polymer ?
#
loop_
_entity_poly.entity_id
_entity_poly.type
_entity_poly.pdbx_seq_one_letter_code
_entity_poly.pdbx_strand_id
1 'polypeptide(L)' 'MHTQNSINLTFLNLKGFDTSTLTGLNAALHWLKTTDADCLMHGEGTGDPFDIMVGEMRRPMLIASVEEAITTLKKE' A
#
# COMPACT_ATOMS: atom_id res chain seq x y z
N MET A 1 7.54 18.22 2.11
CA MET A 1 6.49 17.78 1.17
C MET A 1 6.38 16.25 1.26
N HIS A 2 5.41 15.74 2.02
CA HIS A 2 5.07 14.31 2.13
C HIS A 2 4.14 13.86 0.98
N THR A 3 4.34 14.35 -0.25
CA THR A 3 3.38 14.13 -1.35
C THR A 3 3.35 12.66 -1.78
N GLN A 4 4.51 12.01 -1.91
CA GLN A 4 4.55 10.60 -2.33
C GLN A 4 3.96 9.64 -1.28
N ASN A 5 4.30 9.85 0.00
CA ASN A 5 3.74 9.05 1.09
C ASN A 5 2.21 9.28 1.18
N SER A 6 1.75 10.53 1.09
CA SER A 6 0.32 10.85 1.09
C SER A 6 -0.43 10.23 -0.10
N ILE A 7 0.15 10.20 -1.30
CA ILE A 7 -0.44 9.51 -2.48
C ILE A 7 -0.54 8.00 -2.25
N ASN A 8 0.51 7.38 -1.70
CA ASN A 8 0.56 5.95 -1.44
C ASN A 8 -0.45 5.53 -0.36
N LEU A 9 -0.59 6.32 0.71
CA LEU A 9 -1.62 6.10 1.73
C LEU A 9 -3.04 6.35 1.17
N THR A 10 -3.22 7.39 0.35
CA THR A 10 -4.51 7.63 -0.33
C THR A 10 -4.90 6.45 -1.22
N PHE A 11 -3.95 5.85 -1.93
CA PHE A 11 -4.19 4.65 -2.74
C PHE A 11 -4.68 3.47 -1.87
N LEU A 12 -4.07 3.23 -0.71
CA LEU A 12 -4.49 2.18 0.21
C LEU A 12 -5.86 2.49 0.84
N ASN A 13 -6.14 3.76 1.13
CA ASN A 13 -7.46 4.18 1.61
C ASN A 13 -8.55 3.92 0.57
N LEU A 14 -8.28 4.18 -0.72
CA LEU A 14 -9.20 3.84 -1.82
C LEU A 14 -9.42 2.33 -1.99
N LYS A 15 -8.47 1.50 -1.54
CA LYS A 15 -8.62 0.03 -1.48
C LYS A 15 -9.43 -0.44 -0.26
N GLY A 16 -9.81 0.47 0.64
CA GLY A 16 -10.61 0.19 1.83
C GLY A 16 -9.80 -0.02 3.11
N PHE A 17 -8.49 0.26 3.10
CA PHE A 17 -7.68 0.23 4.33
C PHE A 17 -7.75 1.57 5.07
N ASP A 18 -8.05 1.54 6.36
CA ASP A 18 -7.97 2.73 7.20
C ASP A 18 -6.51 3.14 7.46
N THR A 19 -6.00 4.09 6.68
CA THR A 19 -4.62 4.57 6.81
C THR A 19 -4.42 5.56 7.96
N SER A 20 -5.46 5.91 8.70
CA SER A 20 -5.39 6.82 9.85
C SER A 20 -5.19 6.08 11.18
N THR A 21 -5.32 4.75 11.21
CA THR A 21 -5.14 3.95 12.42
C THR A 21 -3.99 2.96 12.29
N LEU A 22 -3.34 2.66 13.41
CA LEU A 22 -2.31 1.61 13.46
C LEU A 22 -2.86 0.25 13.01
N THR A 23 -4.10 -0.07 13.36
CA THR A 23 -4.75 -1.33 12.97
C THR A 23 -4.91 -1.41 11.45
N GLY A 24 -5.44 -0.36 10.81
CA GLY A 24 -5.64 -0.36 9.37
C GLY A 24 -4.32 -0.29 8.58
N LEU A 25 -3.31 0.44 9.08
CA LEU A 25 -1.97 0.44 8.49
C LEU A 25 -1.28 -0.93 8.59
N ASN A 26 -1.38 -1.63 9.73
CA ASN A 26 -0.84 -2.99 9.84
C ASN A 26 -1.59 -3.99 8.95
N ALA A 27 -2.91 -3.84 8.79
CA ALA A 27 -3.69 -4.65 7.85
C ALA A 27 -3.26 -4.40 6.40
N ALA A 28 -3.06 -3.14 6.02
CA ALA A 28 -2.54 -2.77 4.70
C ALA A 28 -1.13 -3.34 4.47
N LEU A 29 -0.24 -3.23 5.47
CA LEU A 29 1.11 -3.80 5.40
C LEU A 29 1.10 -5.32 5.21
N HIS A 30 0.23 -6.02 5.94
CA HIS A 30 0.07 -7.45 5.81
C HIS A 30 -0.42 -7.81 4.41
N TRP A 31 -1.46 -7.15 3.93
CA TRP A 31 -1.99 -7.34 2.58
C TRP A 31 -0.93 -7.07 1.50
N LEU A 32 -0.17 -5.99 1.60
CA LEU A 32 0.93 -5.68 0.67
C LEU A 32 2.04 -6.73 0.66
N LYS A 33 2.21 -7.52 1.73
CA LYS A 33 3.21 -8.60 1.81
C LYS A 33 2.69 -9.94 1.31
N THR A 34 1.37 -10.14 1.29
CA THR A 34 0.75 -11.44 0.95
C THR A 34 -0.03 -11.44 -0.37
N THR A 35 -0.51 -10.28 -0.84
CA THR A 35 -1.31 -10.16 -2.06
C THR A 35 -0.47 -10.45 -3.31
N ASP A 36 -1.08 -10.95 -4.38
CA ASP A 36 -0.41 -11.13 -5.67
C ASP A 36 -0.06 -9.76 -6.29
N ALA A 37 1.05 -9.66 -7.02
CA ALA A 37 1.42 -8.44 -7.72
C ALA A 37 0.40 -8.06 -8.80
N ASP A 38 -0.24 -9.07 -9.41
CA ASP A 38 -1.33 -8.87 -10.37
C ASP A 38 -2.54 -8.18 -9.72
N CYS A 39 -2.89 -8.58 -8.50
CA CYS A 39 -4.01 -8.03 -7.74
C CYS A 39 -3.74 -6.64 -7.14
N LEU A 40 -2.51 -6.13 -7.24
CA LEU A 40 -2.09 -4.94 -6.51
C LEU A 40 -2.73 -3.67 -7.10
N MET A 41 -2.82 -3.59 -8.43
CA MET A 41 -3.33 -2.41 -9.14
C MET A 41 -4.85 -2.34 -9.12
N HIS A 42 -5.52 -3.42 -9.50
CA HIS A 42 -6.98 -3.44 -9.67
C HIS A 42 -7.72 -4.11 -8.51
N GLY A 43 -7.04 -4.87 -7.65
CA GLY A 43 -7.67 -5.67 -6.59
C GLY A 43 -8.06 -7.07 -7.06
N GLU A 44 -8.12 -7.25 -8.38
CA GLU A 44 -8.35 -8.50 -9.09
C GLU A 44 -7.17 -8.69 -10.04
N GLY A 45 -6.73 -9.92 -10.25
CA GLY A 45 -5.67 -10.22 -11.21
C GLY A 45 -6.19 -9.94 -12.61
N THR A 46 -5.52 -9.06 -13.34
CA THR A 46 -5.89 -8.74 -14.73
C THR A 46 -5.21 -9.69 -15.71
N GLY A 47 -4.14 -10.37 -15.27
CA GLY A 47 -3.28 -11.16 -16.13
C GLY A 47 -2.47 -10.30 -17.12
N ASP A 48 -2.51 -8.97 -16.99
CA ASP A 48 -1.75 -8.06 -17.84
C ASP A 48 -0.29 -8.01 -17.35
N PRO A 49 0.68 -8.38 -18.20
CA PRO A 49 2.10 -8.31 -17.83
C PRO A 49 2.56 -6.92 -17.36
N PHE A 50 1.93 -5.85 -17.86
CA PHE A 50 2.20 -4.49 -17.43
C PHE A 50 1.71 -4.23 -16.01
N ASP A 51 0.48 -4.65 -15.68
CA ASP A 51 -0.08 -4.48 -14.33
C ASP A 51 0.71 -5.26 -13.28
N ILE A 52 1.12 -6.48 -13.62
CA ILE A 52 1.99 -7.31 -12.78
C ILE A 52 3.31 -6.59 -12.53
N MET A 53 3.99 -6.12 -13.59
CA MET A 53 5.27 -5.42 -13.50
C MET A 53 5.15 -4.13 -12.65
N VAL A 54 4.09 -3.36 -12.86
CA VAL A 54 3.83 -2.14 -12.07
C VAL A 54 3.52 -2.49 -10.62
N GLY A 55 2.74 -3.54 -10.36
CA GLY A 55 2.44 -4.05 -9.03
C GLY A 55 3.70 -4.46 -8.27
N GLU A 56 4.62 -5.18 -8.91
CA GLU A 56 5.92 -5.55 -8.34
C GLU A 56 6.79 -4.32 -8.02
N MET A 57 6.84 -3.33 -8.93
CA MET A 57 7.61 -2.11 -8.70
C MET A 57 7.00 -1.20 -7.62
N ARG A 58 5.67 -1.12 -7.54
CA ARG A 58 4.97 -0.27 -6.55
C ARG A 58 4.98 -0.86 -5.15
N ARG A 59 4.95 -2.18 -5.01
CA ARG A 59 4.90 -2.87 -3.72
C ARG A 59 5.94 -2.34 -2.71
N PRO A 60 7.24 -2.25 -3.01
CA PRO A 60 8.22 -1.75 -2.04
C PRO A 60 7.98 -0.28 -1.64
N MET A 61 7.52 0.56 -2.57
CA MET A 61 7.23 1.97 -2.27
C MET A 61 6.00 2.11 -1.36
N LEU A 62 4.96 1.30 -1.58
CA LEU A 62 3.76 1.26 -0.73
C LEU A 62 4.12 0.76 0.68
N ILE A 63 4.91 -0.30 0.78
CA ILE A 63 5.39 -0.84 2.06
C ILE A 63 6.17 0.23 2.84
N ALA A 64 7.14 0.88 2.19
CA ALA A 64 7.94 1.92 2.85
C ALA A 64 7.08 3.09 3.37
N SER A 65 6.06 3.49 2.59
CA SER A 65 5.13 4.57 2.99
C SER A 65 4.28 4.17 4.19
N VAL A 66 3.80 2.94 4.24
CA VAL A 66 3.03 2.39 5.36
C VAL A 66 3.90 2.25 6.61
N GLU A 67 5.14 1.76 6.48
CA GLU A 67 6.08 1.62 7.60
C GLU A 67 6.48 3.00 8.17
N GLU A 68 6.66 4.01 7.31
CA GLU A 68 6.86 5.39 7.74
C GLU A 68 5.64 5.93 8.50
N ALA A 69 4.42 5.71 7.97
CA ALA A 69 3.18 6.14 8.61
C ALA A 69 2.97 5.50 10.00
N ILE A 70 3.23 4.19 10.12
CA ILE A 70 3.20 3.47 11.39
C ILE A 70 4.21 4.06 12.37
N THR A 71 5.42 4.38 11.90
CA THR A 71 6.48 4.95 12.73
C THR A 71 6.09 6.34 13.24
N THR A 72 5.46 7.17 12.40
CA THR A 72 4.96 8.48 12.79
C THR A 72 3.84 8.38 13.82
N LEU A 73 2.82 7.55 13.57
CA LEU A 73 1.69 7.34 14.50
C LEU A 73 2.09 6.74 15.86
N LYS A 74 3.19 5.99 15.93
CA LYS A 74 3.73 5.48 17.21
C LYS A 74 4.52 6.52 18.01
N LYS A 75 4.93 7.62 17.37
CA LYS A 75 5.68 8.71 18.01
C LYS A 75 4.76 9.83 18.52
N GLU A 76 3.54 9.89 18.00
CA GLU A 76 2.44 10.72 18.52
C GLU A 76 1.81 10.08 19.76
#